data_AF-A0A257WVG2-F1
#
_entry.id   AF-A0A257WVG2-F1
#
_cell.length_a   1.000
_cell.length_b   1.000
_cell.length_c   1.000
_cell.angle_alpha   90.00
_cell.angle_beta   90.00
_cell.angle_gamma   90.00
#
_symmetry.space_group_name_H-M   'P 1'
#
loop_
_entity.id
_entity.type
_entity.pdbx_description
1 polymer ?
#
loop_
_entity_poly.entity_id
_entity_poly.type
_entity_poly.pdbx_seq_one_letter_code
_entity_poly.pdbx_strand_id
1 'polypeptide(L)'
;LKDFWRHALMTASANALLARHAGESTDNAYVAGLMHRLGQLMIHIAFPRIAEDVARDYHGLSVSERAAVEHLKLHTNHCEVGAELAARWNFPDDVALAMQYYCQPHHDSATRLARLTNVAAQIAMEIDEDVKPEDIAEHLNRSITDLCGLDRTAILPDIEYCAEHAAEAELAL
;
A
#
# COMPACT_ATOMS: atom_id res chain seq x y z
N LEU A 1 -7.20 -1.64 14.89
CA LEU A 1 -6.73 -2.93 14.32
C LEU A 1 -7.66 -3.44 13.22
N LYS A 2 -8.99 -3.37 13.36
CA LYS A 2 -9.92 -3.73 12.28
C LYS A 2 -9.64 -2.94 10.99
N ASP A 3 -9.61 -1.61 11.09
CA ASP A 3 -9.37 -0.74 9.93
C ASP A 3 -8.01 -1.01 9.27
N PHE A 4 -6.98 -1.34 10.06
CA PHE A 4 -5.67 -1.71 9.54
C PHE A 4 -5.75 -2.95 8.64
N TRP A 5 -6.39 -4.01 9.11
CA TRP A 5 -6.49 -5.26 8.35
C TRP A 5 -7.47 -5.16 7.19
N ARG A 6 -8.56 -4.40 7.35
CA ARG A 6 -9.48 -4.07 6.25
C ARG A 6 -8.73 -3.38 5.11
N HIS A 7 -8.00 -2.31 5.41
CA HIS A 7 -7.19 -1.60 4.43
C HIS A 7 -6.12 -2.51 3.78
N ALA A 8 -5.47 -3.37 4.57
CA ALA A 8 -4.47 -4.31 4.06
C ALA A 8 -5.09 -5.35 3.11
N LEU A 9 -6.26 -5.91 3.43
CA LEU A 9 -6.99 -6.84 2.58
C LEU A 9 -7.48 -6.17 1.29
N MET A 10 -8.00 -4.95 1.39
CA MET A 10 -8.41 -4.16 0.23
C MET A 10 -7.23 -3.86 -0.70
N THR A 11 -6.11 -3.43 -0.12
CA THR A 11 -4.87 -3.21 -0.87
C THR A 11 -4.39 -4.51 -1.53
N ALA A 12 -4.44 -5.65 -0.83
CA ALA A 12 -4.07 -6.95 -1.39
C ALA A 12 -4.91 -7.33 -2.61
N SER A 13 -6.23 -7.20 -2.51
CA SER A 13 -7.16 -7.49 -3.60
C SER A 13 -6.93 -6.59 -4.80
N ALA A 14 -6.85 -5.27 -4.58
CA ALA A 14 -6.58 -4.31 -5.66
C ALA A 14 -5.22 -4.60 -6.32
N ASN A 15 -4.17 -4.84 -5.53
CA ASN A 15 -2.83 -5.10 -6.07
C ASN A 15 -2.79 -6.35 -6.93
N ALA A 16 -3.47 -7.42 -6.53
CA ALA A 16 -3.57 -8.66 -7.30
C ALA A 16 -4.32 -8.46 -8.64
N LEU A 17 -5.37 -7.65 -8.66
CA LEU A 17 -6.09 -7.30 -9.90
C LEU A 17 -5.20 -6.47 -10.83
N LEU A 18 -4.55 -5.43 -10.33
CA LEU A 18 -3.65 -4.58 -11.10
C LEU A 18 -2.44 -5.35 -11.66
N ALA A 19 -1.90 -6.32 -10.90
CA ALA A 19 -0.77 -7.14 -11.34
C ALA A 19 -1.07 -7.91 -12.64
N ARG A 20 -2.33 -8.30 -12.88
CA ARG A 20 -2.75 -8.97 -14.13
C ARG A 20 -2.53 -8.09 -15.35
N HIS A 21 -2.78 -6.79 -15.24
CA HIS A 21 -2.56 -5.81 -16.32
C HIS A 21 -1.07 -5.53 -16.53
N ALA A 22 -0.31 -5.51 -15.44
CA ALA A 22 1.12 -5.21 -15.44
C ALA A 22 2.03 -6.40 -15.80
N GLY A 23 1.46 -7.60 -15.96
CA GLY A 23 2.21 -8.84 -16.19
C GLY A 23 3.06 -9.29 -15.01
N GLU A 24 2.67 -8.88 -13.79
CA GLU A 24 3.35 -9.25 -12.53
C GLU A 24 2.68 -10.47 -11.86
N SER A 25 3.37 -11.09 -10.92
CA SER A 25 2.80 -12.19 -10.13
C SER A 25 1.65 -11.70 -9.25
N THR A 26 0.45 -12.24 -9.45
CA THR A 26 -0.74 -11.94 -8.64
C THR A 26 -0.56 -12.36 -7.18
N ASP A 27 0.14 -13.47 -6.95
CA ASP A 27 0.38 -14.00 -5.59
C ASP A 27 1.32 -13.07 -4.82
N ASN A 28 2.44 -12.67 -5.45
CA ASN A 28 3.35 -11.71 -4.82
C ASN A 28 2.68 -10.35 -4.62
N ALA A 29 1.83 -9.90 -5.55
CA ALA A 29 1.09 -8.66 -5.40
C ALA A 29 0.08 -8.71 -4.26
N TYR A 30 -0.66 -9.81 -4.12
CA TYR A 30 -1.56 -10.01 -2.99
C TYR A 30 -0.79 -9.95 -1.66
N VAL A 31 0.32 -10.69 -1.56
CA VAL A 31 1.15 -10.69 -0.34
C VAL A 31 1.75 -9.31 -0.07
N ALA A 32 2.30 -8.63 -1.08
CA ALA A 32 2.83 -7.29 -0.92
C ALA A 32 1.76 -6.32 -0.43
N GLY A 33 0.55 -6.35 -1.00
CA GLY A 33 -0.56 -5.50 -0.58
C GLY A 33 -1.05 -5.81 0.84
N LEU A 34 -1.09 -7.08 1.24
CA LEU A 34 -1.46 -7.47 2.60
C LEU A 34 -0.42 -7.02 3.64
N MET A 35 0.86 -7.03 3.26
CA MET A 35 1.97 -6.90 4.20
C MET A 35 2.60 -5.51 4.24
N HIS A 36 2.31 -4.65 3.25
CA HIS A 36 2.98 -3.36 3.04
C HIS A 36 3.09 -2.46 4.30
N ARG A 37 2.09 -2.51 5.19
CA ARG A 37 2.05 -1.69 6.41
C ARG A 37 2.47 -2.39 7.69
N LEU A 38 2.96 -3.64 7.64
CA LEU A 38 3.34 -4.36 8.85
C LEU A 38 4.42 -3.66 9.68
N GLY A 39 5.33 -2.92 9.04
CA GLY A 39 6.31 -2.13 9.78
C GLY A 39 5.69 -1.07 10.69
N GLN A 40 4.49 -0.60 10.38
CA GLN A 40 3.74 0.32 11.26
C GLN A 40 3.39 -0.38 12.57
N LEU A 41 2.86 -1.61 12.51
CA LEU A 41 2.56 -2.39 13.72
C LEU A 41 3.81 -2.66 14.56
N MET A 42 4.94 -2.95 13.91
CA MET A 42 6.21 -3.15 14.61
C MET A 42 6.66 -1.88 15.33
N ILE A 43 6.54 -0.71 14.68
CA ILE A 43 6.82 0.59 15.31
C ILE A 43 5.88 0.84 16.50
N HIS A 44 4.58 0.54 16.37
CA HIS A 44 3.62 0.68 17.48
C HIS A 44 3.97 -0.19 18.69
N ILE A 45 4.47 -1.42 18.46
CA ILE A 45 4.87 -2.34 19.52
C ILE A 45 6.18 -1.88 20.18
N ALA A 46 7.18 -1.51 19.39
CA ALA A 46 8.51 -1.18 19.90
C ALA A 46 8.61 0.25 20.47
N PHE A 47 7.89 1.21 19.88
CA PHE A 47 7.99 2.64 20.18
C PHE A 47 6.60 3.31 20.29
N PRO A 48 5.74 2.87 21.23
CA PRO A 48 4.34 3.29 21.28
C PRO A 48 4.14 4.81 21.37
N ARG A 49 4.96 5.52 22.16
CA ARG A 49 4.90 6.98 22.30
C ARG A 49 5.22 7.72 20.99
N ILE A 50 6.20 7.23 20.22
CA ILE A 50 6.56 7.84 18.95
C ILE A 50 5.47 7.54 17.92
N ALA A 51 4.90 6.34 17.94
CA ALA A 51 3.81 5.97 17.06
C ALA A 51 2.54 6.82 17.32
N GLU A 52 2.25 7.14 18.59
CA GLU A 52 1.19 8.11 18.97
C GLU A 52 1.49 9.52 18.45
N ASP A 53 2.74 9.98 18.56
CA ASP A 53 3.14 11.28 18.03
C ASP A 53 3.00 11.34 16.50
N VAL A 54 3.45 10.30 15.79
CA VAL A 54 3.28 10.18 14.34
C VAL A 54 1.80 10.18 13.97
N ALA A 55 0.96 9.43 14.68
CA ALA A 55 -0.48 9.36 14.42
C ALA A 55 -1.19 10.71 14.65
N ARG A 56 -0.79 11.47 15.68
CA ARG A 56 -1.29 12.83 15.92
C ARG A 56 -0.88 13.79 14.80
N ASP A 57 0.37 13.69 14.35
CA ASP A 57 0.93 14.56 13.32
C ASP A 57 0.46 14.13 11.89
N TYR A 58 -0.23 12.99 11.76
CA TYR A 58 -0.60 12.35 10.49
C TYR A 58 -1.83 12.94 9.78
N HIS A 59 -2.71 13.72 10.44
CA HIS A 59 -3.99 14.14 9.87
C HIS A 59 -3.84 14.83 8.49
N GLY A 60 -4.06 14.06 7.40
CA GLY A 60 -3.97 14.51 6.01
C GLY A 60 -2.61 14.32 5.31
N LEU A 61 -1.64 13.63 5.92
CA LEU A 61 -0.36 13.32 5.27
C LEU A 61 -0.51 12.18 4.27
N SER A 62 0.16 12.32 3.13
CA SER A 62 0.39 11.23 2.21
C SER A 62 1.26 10.12 2.84
N VAL A 63 1.23 8.95 2.22
CA VAL A 63 2.03 7.80 2.64
C VAL A 63 3.54 8.11 2.67
N SER A 64 4.03 8.90 1.71
CA SER A 64 5.43 9.35 1.64
C SER A 64 5.79 10.31 2.78
N GLU A 65 4.90 11.26 3.09
CA GLU A 65 5.10 12.21 4.18
C GLU A 65 5.10 11.51 5.54
N ARG A 66 4.22 10.52 5.75
CA ARG A 66 4.23 9.69 6.96
C ARG A 66 5.59 8.99 7.14
N ALA A 67 6.13 8.38 6.07
CA ALA A 67 7.44 7.73 6.12
C ALA A 67 8.56 8.73 6.45
N ALA A 68 8.49 9.96 5.92
CA ALA A 68 9.47 11.01 6.22
C ALA A 68 9.42 11.46 7.69
N VAL A 69 8.22 11.61 8.27
CA VAL A 69 8.05 11.96 9.69
C VAL A 69 8.60 10.87 10.61
N GLU A 70 8.34 9.60 10.31
CA GLU A 70 8.93 8.48 11.05
C GLU A 70 10.45 8.50 10.97
N HIS A 71 11.01 8.67 9.76
CA HIS A 71 12.46 8.70 9.57
C HIS A 71 13.12 9.86 10.34
N LEU A 72 12.48 11.02 10.42
CA LEU A 72 12.96 12.15 11.23
C LEU A 72 13.01 11.82 12.73
N LYS A 73 12.03 11.07 13.24
CA LYS A 73 11.89 10.77 14.68
C LYS A 73 12.66 9.51 15.11
N LEU A 74 12.79 8.51 14.24
CA LEU A 74 13.31 7.18 14.53
C LEU A 74 14.63 6.86 13.81
N HIS A 75 15.06 7.70 12.86
CA HIS A 75 16.12 7.38 11.89
C HIS A 75 15.82 6.12 11.06
N THR A 76 14.55 5.71 11.02
CA THR A 76 14.01 4.66 10.16
C THR A 76 12.51 4.89 9.92
N ASN A 77 11.91 4.20 8.98
CA ASN A 77 10.47 4.27 8.72
C ASN A 77 9.84 2.88 8.62
N HIS A 78 8.51 2.83 8.60
CA HIS A 78 7.75 1.59 8.50
C HIS A 78 8.04 0.78 7.24
N CYS A 79 8.49 1.38 6.14
CA CYS A 79 8.84 0.65 4.93
C CYS A 79 10.14 -0.13 5.13
N GLU A 80 11.16 0.51 5.70
CA GLU A 80 12.45 -0.12 6.06
C GLU A 80 12.25 -1.22 7.10
N VAL A 81 11.47 -0.94 8.16
CA VAL A 81 11.13 -1.93 9.19
C VAL A 81 10.35 -3.12 8.60
N GLY A 82 9.41 -2.84 7.69
CA GLY A 82 8.65 -3.87 7.01
C GLY A 82 9.53 -4.75 6.12
N ALA A 83 10.43 -4.15 5.34
CA ALA A 83 11.33 -4.88 4.46
C ALA A 83 12.30 -5.79 5.24
N GLU A 84 12.83 -5.30 6.37
CA GLU A 84 13.65 -6.10 7.28
C GLU A 84 12.86 -7.29 7.87
N LEU A 85 11.58 -7.09 8.20
CA LEU A 85 10.71 -8.18 8.65
C LEU A 85 10.49 -9.22 7.54
N ALA A 86 10.21 -8.77 6.32
CA ALA A 86 9.99 -9.63 5.16
C ALA A 86 11.23 -10.49 4.86
N ALA A 87 12.43 -9.89 4.91
CA ALA A 87 13.69 -10.62 4.75
C ALA A 87 13.87 -11.70 5.82
N ARG A 88 13.59 -11.39 7.09
CA ARG A 88 13.69 -12.38 8.20
C ARG A 88 12.67 -13.50 8.08
N TRP A 89 11.52 -13.24 7.45
CA TRP A 89 10.48 -14.24 7.18
C TRP A 89 10.71 -15.00 5.86
N ASN A 90 11.82 -14.74 5.16
CA ASN A 90 12.17 -15.33 3.87
C ASN A 90 11.08 -15.12 2.80
N PHE A 91 10.49 -13.92 2.76
CA PHE A 91 9.63 -13.54 1.64
C PHE A 91 10.46 -13.40 0.35
N PRO A 92 9.83 -13.56 -0.83
CA PRO A 92 10.49 -13.24 -2.10
C PRO A 92 11.03 -11.81 -2.10
N ASP A 93 12.21 -11.61 -2.69
CA ASP A 93 12.89 -10.30 -2.72
C ASP A 93 11.98 -9.18 -3.28
N ASP A 94 11.18 -9.49 -4.30
CA ASP A 94 10.29 -8.50 -4.91
C ASP A 94 9.18 -8.05 -3.94
N VAL A 95 8.70 -8.93 -3.06
CA VAL A 95 7.76 -8.56 -1.98
C VAL A 95 8.45 -7.66 -0.96
N ALA A 96 9.67 -7.99 -0.56
CA ALA A 96 10.44 -7.16 0.37
C ALA A 96 10.73 -5.76 -0.22
N LEU A 97 11.09 -5.70 -1.51
CA LEU A 97 11.29 -4.45 -2.24
C LEU A 97 9.99 -3.65 -2.40
N ALA A 98 8.86 -4.33 -2.62
CA ALA A 98 7.56 -3.68 -2.65
C ALA A 98 7.25 -3.00 -1.31
N MET A 99 7.45 -3.71 -0.20
CA MET A 99 7.28 -3.14 1.14
C MET A 99 8.27 -2.00 1.43
N GLN A 100 9.49 -2.06 0.91
CA GLN A 100 10.50 -1.02 1.11
C GLN A 100 10.21 0.28 0.36
N TYR A 101 9.70 0.18 -0.88
CA TYR A 101 9.65 1.31 -1.80
C TYR A 101 8.23 1.77 -2.17
N TYR A 102 7.15 1.15 -1.67
CA TYR A 102 5.80 1.61 -2.01
C TYR A 102 5.52 3.06 -1.58
N CYS A 103 6.17 3.58 -0.54
CA CYS A 103 6.08 4.99 -0.15
C CYS A 103 6.93 5.92 -1.04
N GLN A 104 7.79 5.38 -1.90
CA GLN A 104 8.69 6.12 -2.76
C GLN A 104 8.60 5.58 -4.20
N PRO A 105 7.43 5.65 -4.85
CA PRO A 105 7.19 4.96 -6.13
C PRO A 105 8.04 5.53 -7.29
N HIS A 106 8.58 6.74 -7.15
CA HIS A 106 9.51 7.36 -8.10
C HIS A 106 10.99 7.01 -7.86
N HIS A 107 11.33 6.31 -6.79
CA HIS A 107 12.70 5.91 -6.51
C HIS A 107 13.21 4.92 -7.58
N ASP A 108 14.49 5.00 -7.95
CA ASP A 108 15.09 4.16 -9.00
C ASP A 108 15.00 2.66 -8.66
N SER A 109 15.20 2.33 -7.38
CA SER A 109 15.07 0.96 -6.86
C SER A 109 13.61 0.49 -6.68
N ALA A 110 12.60 1.33 -6.89
CA ALA A 110 11.22 0.89 -6.78
C ALA A 110 10.91 -0.08 -7.93
N THR A 111 10.56 -1.32 -7.59
CA THR A 111 10.16 -2.33 -8.58
C THR A 111 8.77 -1.99 -9.12
N ARG A 112 8.37 -2.68 -10.20
CA ARG A 112 6.98 -2.55 -10.69
C ARG A 112 5.99 -2.96 -9.59
N LEU A 113 6.29 -4.01 -8.82
CA LEU A 113 5.46 -4.44 -7.69
C LEU A 113 5.34 -3.38 -6.59
N ALA A 114 6.43 -2.65 -6.28
CA ALA A 114 6.39 -1.53 -5.33
C ALA A 114 5.44 -0.42 -5.79
N ARG A 115 5.50 -0.07 -7.09
CA ARG A 115 4.63 0.95 -7.69
C ARG A 115 3.18 0.49 -7.77
N LEU A 116 2.92 -0.77 -8.11
CA LEU A 116 1.57 -1.35 -8.05
C LEU A 116 1.01 -1.31 -6.63
N THR A 117 1.83 -1.64 -5.63
CA THR A 117 1.44 -1.58 -4.21
C THR A 117 1.09 -0.15 -3.79
N ASN A 118 1.81 0.85 -4.30
CA ASN A 118 1.48 2.26 -4.08
C ASN A 118 0.10 2.63 -4.67
N VAL A 119 -0.16 2.26 -5.92
CA VAL A 119 -1.44 2.52 -6.61
C VAL A 119 -2.58 1.79 -5.90
N ALA A 120 -2.40 0.53 -5.55
CA ALA A 120 -3.39 -0.28 -4.84
C ALA A 120 -3.72 0.30 -3.45
N ALA A 121 -2.72 0.81 -2.72
CA ALA A 121 -2.93 1.45 -1.43
C ALA A 121 -3.71 2.76 -1.55
N GLN A 122 -3.49 3.53 -2.63
CA GLN A 122 -4.29 4.72 -2.94
C GLN A 122 -5.75 4.33 -3.24
N ILE A 123 -5.99 3.32 -4.08
CA ILE A 123 -7.33 2.81 -4.37
C ILE A 123 -8.06 2.40 -3.09
N ALA A 124 -7.41 1.59 -2.24
CA ALA A 124 -8.00 1.15 -0.98
C ALA A 124 -8.33 2.32 -0.06
N MET A 125 -7.43 3.30 0.07
CA MET A 125 -7.64 4.50 0.88
C MET A 125 -8.82 5.32 0.38
N GLU A 126 -8.92 5.58 -0.92
CA GLU A 126 -10.02 6.38 -1.47
C GLU A 126 -11.37 5.64 -1.40
N ILE A 127 -11.38 4.31 -1.53
CA ILE A 127 -12.57 3.49 -1.23
C ILE A 127 -12.96 3.63 0.25
N ASP A 128 -11.99 3.61 1.17
CA ASP A 128 -12.23 3.80 2.61
C ASP A 128 -12.81 5.20 2.92
N GLU A 129 -12.58 6.17 2.03
CA GLU A 129 -13.08 7.55 2.09
C GLU A 129 -14.39 7.76 1.29
N ASP A 130 -15.04 6.68 0.84
CA ASP A 130 -16.28 6.69 0.04
C ASP A 130 -16.16 7.48 -1.28
N VAL A 131 -14.95 7.57 -1.85
CA VAL A 131 -14.73 8.18 -3.16
C VAL A 131 -15.26 7.24 -4.26
N LYS A 132 -15.90 7.81 -5.28
CA LYS A 132 -16.46 7.02 -6.37
C LYS A 132 -15.36 6.43 -7.26
N PRO A 133 -15.51 5.19 -7.77
CA PRO A 133 -14.50 4.53 -8.61
C PRO A 133 -13.99 5.37 -9.78
N GLU A 134 -14.85 6.15 -10.43
CA GLU A 134 -14.48 7.01 -11.55
C GLU A 134 -13.54 8.14 -11.11
N ASP A 135 -13.83 8.75 -9.96
CA ASP A 135 -13.00 9.81 -9.38
C ASP A 135 -11.65 9.23 -8.93
N ILE A 136 -11.63 8.03 -8.32
CA ILE A 136 -10.40 7.32 -7.94
C ILE A 136 -9.50 7.15 -9.16
N ALA A 137 -10.04 6.61 -10.26
CA ALA A 137 -9.28 6.39 -11.49
C ALA A 137 -8.67 7.69 -12.05
N GLU A 138 -9.34 8.83 -11.88
CA GLU A 138 -8.83 10.14 -12.27
C GLU A 138 -7.71 10.64 -11.35
N HIS A 139 -7.85 10.43 -10.04
CA HIS A 139 -6.88 10.82 -9.00
C HIS A 139 -5.58 10.03 -9.04
N LEU A 140 -5.58 8.81 -9.59
CA LEU A 140 -4.35 8.00 -9.69
C LEU A 140 -3.25 8.76 -10.44
N ASN A 141 -2.05 8.79 -9.83
CA ASN A 141 -0.89 9.46 -10.39
C ASN A 141 -0.49 8.85 -11.74
N ARG A 142 -0.68 9.63 -12.82
CA ARG A 142 -0.40 9.22 -14.21
C ARG A 142 1.02 8.67 -14.39
N SER A 143 2.02 9.36 -13.83
CA SER A 143 3.40 8.94 -13.98
C SER A 143 3.66 7.57 -13.34
N ILE A 144 3.01 7.27 -12.21
CA ILE A 144 3.16 5.97 -11.55
C ILE A 144 2.39 4.88 -12.28
N THR A 145 1.15 5.16 -12.72
CA THR A 145 0.36 4.19 -13.51
C THR A 145 1.06 3.84 -14.83
N ASP A 146 1.67 4.82 -15.50
CA ASP A 146 2.43 4.60 -16.73
C ASP A 146 3.67 3.72 -16.48
N LEU A 147 4.40 3.95 -15.38
CA LEU A 147 5.54 3.10 -14.97
C LEU A 147 5.13 1.66 -14.64
N CYS A 148 3.88 1.46 -14.25
CA CYS A 148 3.29 0.14 -14.04
C CYS A 148 2.75 -0.51 -15.33
N GLY A 149 2.63 0.25 -16.42
CA GLY A 149 1.96 -0.20 -17.65
C GLY A 149 0.44 -0.31 -17.50
N LEU A 150 -0.16 0.45 -16.58
CA LEU A 150 -1.60 0.45 -16.35
C LEU A 150 -2.28 1.49 -17.22
N ASP A 151 -3.37 1.09 -17.87
CA ASP A 151 -4.35 1.99 -18.46
C ASP A 151 -5.44 2.28 -17.42
N ARG A 152 -5.56 3.55 -17.00
CA ARG A 152 -6.49 3.98 -15.96
C ARG A 152 -7.97 3.77 -16.34
N THR A 153 -8.30 3.71 -17.62
CA THR A 153 -9.63 3.36 -18.09
C THR A 153 -9.84 1.83 -18.08
N ALA A 154 -8.80 1.05 -18.38
CA ALA A 154 -8.89 -0.41 -18.40
C ALA A 154 -9.00 -1.03 -16.99
N ILE A 155 -8.46 -0.36 -15.96
CA ILE A 155 -8.53 -0.83 -14.56
C ILE A 155 -9.75 -0.35 -13.80
N LEU A 156 -10.59 0.53 -14.38
CA LEU A 156 -11.80 1.03 -13.72
C LEU A 156 -12.73 -0.11 -13.25
N PRO A 157 -13.00 -1.16 -14.04
CA PRO A 157 -13.82 -2.29 -13.57
C PRO A 157 -13.24 -3.02 -12.36
N ASP A 158 -11.91 -3.04 -12.21
CA ASP A 158 -11.26 -3.63 -11.04
C ASP A 158 -11.42 -2.74 -9.79
N ILE A 159 -11.41 -1.42 -9.96
CA ILE A 159 -11.69 -0.45 -8.88
C ILE A 159 -13.15 -0.58 -8.43
N GLU A 160 -14.09 -0.65 -9.36
CA GLU A 160 -15.52 -0.90 -9.09
C GLU A 160 -15.71 -2.20 -8.31
N TYR A 161 -15.09 -3.28 -8.78
CA TYR A 161 -15.13 -4.58 -8.10
C TYR A 161 -14.61 -4.48 -6.66
N CYS A 162 -13.48 -3.81 -6.43
CA CYS A 162 -12.96 -3.58 -5.09
C CYS A 162 -13.96 -2.78 -4.22
N ALA A 163 -14.54 -1.70 -4.74
CA ALA A 163 -15.48 -0.87 -4.00
C ALA A 163 -16.74 -1.67 -3.57
N GLU A 164 -17.28 -2.52 -4.44
CA GLU A 164 -18.44 -3.37 -4.16
C GLU A 164 -18.15 -4.41 -3.06
N HIS A 165 -16.95 -4.96 -3.02
CA HIS A 165 -16.56 -6.03 -2.08
C HIS A 165 -15.88 -5.51 -0.81
N ALA A 166 -15.78 -4.19 -0.63
CA ALA A 166 -15.14 -3.59 0.54
C ALA A 166 -15.81 -3.97 1.88
N ALA A 167 -17.13 -4.21 1.86
CA ALA A 167 -17.89 -4.64 3.03
C ALA A 167 -17.61 -6.11 3.43
N GLU A 168 -17.19 -6.96 2.49
CA GLU A 168 -16.88 -8.37 2.80
C GLU A 168 -15.57 -8.49 3.60
N ALA A 169 -14.62 -7.59 3.36
CA ALA A 169 -13.38 -7.50 4.15
C ALA A 169 -13.65 -7.14 5.63
N GLU A 170 -14.74 -6.45 5.94
CA GLU A 170 -15.16 -6.16 7.33
C GLU A 170 -15.71 -7.39 8.05
N LEU A 171 -16.39 -8.28 7.34
CA LEU A 171 -17.01 -9.47 7.93
C LEU A 171 -15.99 -10.58 8.24
N ALA A 172 -14.83 -10.55 7.60
CA ALA A 172 -13.74 -11.49 7.81
C ALA A 172 -12.87 -11.21 9.05
N LEU A 173 -13.11 -10.10 9.79
CA LEU A 173 -12.27 -9.57 10.89
C LEU A 173 -13.02 -9.33 12.22
#